data_AF-A0A420Z818-F1
#
_entry.id   AF-A0A420Z818-F1
#
_cell.length_a   1.000
_cell.length_b   1.000
_cell.length_c   1.000
_cell.angle_alpha   90.00
_cell.angle_beta   90.00
_cell.angle_gamma   90.00
#
_symmetry.space_group_name_H-M   'P 1'
#
loop_
_entity.id
_entity.type
_entity.pdbx_description
1 polymer ?
#
loop_
_entity_poly.entity_id
_entity_poly.type
_entity_poly.pdbx_seq_one_letter_code
_entity_poly.pdbx_strand_id
1 'polypeptide(L)'
;MSDIHFGSKRFMKKEFLEYLEEAKEREARVLLIGDIFDAVYPFGDKRYNPSILAPEFQGRDDLPLYAVQKFAELIAPYCDLIDLYGLGNHEVALWRHNGINLVGLLRMLLKQQGKYVGFEGGYMGYMFYIFELSRKKCRRVNILYHHGTGTSAVVTKGMIDINRALQYPWHVFLFGHKHFKIADASHLIQ
;
A
#
# COMPACT_ATOMS: atom_id res chain seq x y z
N MET A 1 5.00 2.36 -0.45
CA MET A 1 4.83 1.95 0.96
C MET A 1 3.94 0.73 0.99
N SER A 2 4.19 -0.20 1.90
CA SER A 2 3.45 -1.47 2.08
C SER A 2 3.49 -1.85 3.55
N ASP A 3 2.63 -2.76 3.98
CA ASP A 3 2.68 -3.37 5.33
C ASP A 3 2.63 -2.31 6.43
N ILE A 4 1.72 -1.35 6.25
CA ILE A 4 1.46 -0.25 7.18
C ILE A 4 0.74 -0.78 8.42
N HIS A 5 -0.18 -1.75 8.24
CA HIS A 5 -0.93 -2.41 9.31
C HIS A 5 -1.59 -1.40 10.27
N PHE A 6 -2.26 -0.39 9.70
CA PHE A 6 -2.95 0.62 10.50
C PHE A 6 -4.02 -0.02 11.39
N GLY A 7 -4.00 0.31 12.68
CA GLY A 7 -4.82 -0.33 13.73
C GLY A 7 -4.04 -1.30 14.63
N SER A 8 -2.83 -1.70 14.24
CA SER A 8 -1.92 -2.48 15.08
C SER A 8 -1.16 -1.60 16.07
N LYS A 9 -0.82 -2.13 17.26
CA LYS A 9 0.14 -1.52 18.22
C LYS A 9 1.51 -1.27 17.61
N ARG A 10 1.85 -2.01 16.55
CA ARG A 10 3.13 -1.92 15.86
C ARG A 10 3.16 -0.86 14.76
N PHE A 11 2.02 -0.20 14.48
CA PHE A 11 1.98 0.86 13.49
C PHE A 11 2.85 2.04 13.96
N MET A 12 3.94 2.29 13.22
CA MET A 12 4.90 3.35 13.55
C MET A 12 4.43 4.67 12.93
N LYS A 13 3.41 5.28 13.57
CA LYS A 13 2.73 6.50 13.08
C LYS A 13 3.68 7.63 12.74
N LYS A 14 4.72 7.85 13.56
CA LYS A 14 5.70 8.92 13.37
C LYS A 14 6.46 8.74 12.06
N GLU A 15 7.06 7.57 11.85
CA GLU A 15 7.85 7.26 10.66
C GLU A 15 6.97 7.25 9.40
N PHE A 16 5.75 6.74 9.49
CA PHE A 16 4.78 6.80 8.40
C PHE A 16 4.52 8.24 7.95
N LEU A 17 4.30 9.16 8.91
CA LEU A 17 4.10 10.58 8.61
C LEU A 17 5.36 11.27 8.09
N GLU A 18 6.54 10.91 8.61
CA GLU A 18 7.81 11.42 8.10
C GLU A 18 8.02 11.06 6.63
N TYR A 19 7.66 9.84 6.21
CA TYR A 19 7.71 9.46 4.79
C TYR A 19 6.71 10.22 3.92
N LEU A 20 5.52 10.51 4.42
CA LEU A 20 4.53 11.32 3.69
C LEU A 20 4.96 12.78 3.59
N GLU A 21 5.58 13.32 4.63
CA GLU A 21 6.13 14.68 4.60
C GLU A 21 7.34 14.76 3.66
N GLU A 22 8.27 13.80 3.71
CA GLU A 22 9.38 13.71 2.76
C GLU A 22 8.87 13.62 1.32
N ALA A 23 7.81 12.83 1.07
CA ALA A 23 7.21 12.74 -0.25
C ALA A 23 6.62 14.08 -0.70
N LYS A 24 5.94 14.79 0.21
CA LYS A 24 5.38 16.12 -0.06
C LYS A 24 6.46 17.16 -0.35
N GLU A 25 7.52 17.20 0.45
CA GLU A 25 8.67 18.10 0.27
C GLU A 25 9.37 17.88 -1.08
N ARG A 26 9.38 16.63 -1.56
CA ARG A 26 10.02 16.25 -2.82
C ARG A 26 9.06 16.24 -4.02
N GLU A 27 7.80 16.63 -3.83
CA GLU A 27 6.74 16.51 -4.83
C GLU A 27 6.63 15.08 -5.40
N ALA A 28 6.97 14.08 -4.58
CA ALA A 28 7.00 12.68 -4.95
C ALA A 28 5.59 12.06 -4.90
N ARG A 29 5.33 11.15 -5.84
CA ARG A 29 4.10 10.37 -5.88
C ARG A 29 4.19 9.16 -4.94
N VAL A 30 3.12 8.88 -4.21
CA VAL A 30 3.04 7.81 -3.21
C VAL A 30 2.18 6.66 -3.73
N LEU A 31 2.72 5.45 -3.59
CA LEU A 31 2.02 4.21 -3.91
C LEU A 31 1.87 3.38 -2.64
N LEU A 32 0.63 3.13 -2.21
CA LEU A 32 0.33 2.19 -1.13
C LEU A 32 0.04 0.83 -1.79
N ILE A 33 0.88 -0.18 -1.57
CA ILE A 33 0.82 -1.45 -2.32
C ILE A 33 0.30 -2.62 -1.46
N GLY A 34 -0.66 -2.36 -0.57
CA GLY A 34 -1.36 -3.36 0.23
C GLY A 34 -0.93 -3.43 1.70
N ASP A 35 -1.74 -4.13 2.50
CA ASP A 35 -1.68 -4.17 3.97
C ASP A 35 -1.59 -2.76 4.57
N ILE A 36 -2.47 -1.89 4.08
CA ILE A 36 -2.69 -0.53 4.59
C ILE A 36 -3.29 -0.61 5.99
N PHE A 37 -4.29 -1.49 6.17
CA PHE A 37 -4.98 -1.74 7.43
C PHE A 37 -4.55 -3.08 8.01
N ASP A 38 -4.49 -3.17 9.34
CA ASP A 38 -4.29 -4.45 10.02
C ASP A 38 -5.46 -5.40 9.72
N ALA A 39 -6.69 -4.90 9.62
CA ALA A 39 -7.87 -5.63 9.12
C ALA A 39 -8.11 -7.04 9.72
N VAL A 40 -7.49 -7.37 10.86
CA VAL A 40 -7.70 -8.61 11.60
C VAL A 40 -8.70 -8.32 12.71
N TYR A 41 -9.94 -8.75 12.51
CA TYR A 41 -11.08 -8.42 13.37
C TYR A 41 -11.72 -9.67 13.99
N PRO A 42 -12.48 -9.54 15.10
CA PRO A 42 -13.03 -10.69 15.83
C PRO A 42 -14.03 -11.56 15.03
N PHE A 43 -14.52 -11.08 13.88
CA PHE A 43 -15.57 -11.72 13.09
C PHE A 43 -15.02 -12.81 12.15
N GLY A 44 -14.57 -13.93 12.72
CA GLY A 44 -14.21 -15.13 11.95
C GLY A 44 -12.78 -15.17 11.41
N ASP A 45 -11.93 -14.21 11.78
CA ASP A 45 -10.51 -14.26 11.50
C ASP A 45 -9.76 -15.02 12.61
N LYS A 46 -9.23 -16.21 12.30
CA LYS A 46 -8.48 -17.05 13.25
C LYS A 46 -7.17 -16.41 13.70
N ARG A 47 -6.69 -15.37 13.01
CA ARG A 47 -5.49 -14.61 13.37
C ARG A 47 -5.78 -13.58 14.47
N TYR A 48 -7.06 -13.34 14.79
CA TYR A 48 -7.47 -12.31 15.73
C TYR A 48 -6.84 -12.49 17.11
N ASN A 49 -6.13 -11.46 17.53
CA ASN A 49 -5.61 -11.33 18.87
C ASN A 49 -5.83 -9.88 19.36
N PRO A 50 -6.72 -9.66 20.35
CA PRO A 50 -7.00 -8.31 20.85
C PRO A 50 -5.76 -7.62 21.43
N SER A 51 -4.75 -8.38 21.85
CA SER A 51 -3.51 -7.81 22.38
C SER A 51 -2.65 -7.12 21.32
N ILE A 52 -2.87 -7.39 20.03
CA ILE A 52 -2.13 -6.78 18.91
C ILE A 52 -2.75 -5.44 18.49
N LEU A 53 -4.06 -5.26 18.66
CA LEU A 53 -4.76 -4.03 18.34
C LEU A 53 -4.28 -2.86 19.20
N ALA A 54 -4.03 -1.71 18.57
CA ALA A 54 -3.72 -0.47 19.28
C ALA A 54 -4.83 -0.14 20.30
N PRO A 55 -4.52 0.44 21.47
CA PRO A 55 -5.49 0.65 22.54
C PRO A 55 -6.78 1.35 22.10
N GLU A 56 -6.69 2.32 21.17
CA GLU A 56 -7.84 3.05 20.64
C GLU A 56 -8.80 2.20 19.78
N PHE A 57 -8.36 1.01 19.33
CA PHE A 57 -9.15 0.06 18.55
C PHE A 57 -9.78 -1.04 19.43
N GLN A 58 -9.39 -1.17 20.69
CA GLN A 58 -9.86 -2.26 21.54
C GLN A 58 -11.30 -2.05 22.02
N GLY A 59 -12.06 -3.15 22.10
CA GLY A 59 -13.44 -3.15 22.64
C GLY A 59 -14.46 -2.42 21.78
N ARG A 60 -14.14 -2.15 20.51
CA ARG A 60 -15.04 -1.50 19.55
C ARG A 60 -15.77 -2.52 18.69
N ASP A 61 -17.05 -2.29 18.47
CA ASP A 61 -17.88 -3.11 17.58
C ASP A 61 -17.84 -2.63 16.12
N ASP A 62 -17.42 -1.38 15.88
CA ASP A 62 -17.37 -0.69 14.58
C ASP A 62 -15.96 -0.62 13.98
N LEU A 63 -15.05 -1.51 14.41
CA LEU A 63 -13.63 -1.57 14.06
C LEU A 63 -13.28 -1.24 12.59
N PRO A 64 -13.91 -1.87 11.56
CA PRO A 64 -13.63 -1.56 10.17
C PRO A 64 -13.86 -0.09 9.81
N LEU A 65 -15.00 0.46 10.23
CA LEU A 65 -15.39 1.84 9.92
C LEU A 65 -14.52 2.83 10.69
N TYR A 66 -14.27 2.54 11.97
CA TYR A 66 -13.40 3.37 12.81
C TYR A 66 -11.97 3.46 12.23
N ALA A 67 -11.42 2.34 11.75
CA ALA A 67 -10.13 2.31 11.07
C ALA A 67 -10.11 3.19 9.82
N VAL A 68 -11.13 3.07 8.96
CA VAL A 68 -11.25 3.89 7.76
C VAL A 68 -11.31 5.38 8.09
N GLN A 69 -12.11 5.78 9.08
CA GLN A 69 -12.24 7.18 9.49
C GLN A 69 -10.92 7.74 10.01
N LYS A 70 -10.27 7.02 10.93
CA LYS A 70 -9.01 7.47 11.54
C LYS A 70 -7.87 7.52 10.53
N PHE A 71 -7.82 6.57 9.61
CA PHE A 71 -6.82 6.59 8.55
C PHE A 71 -7.09 7.72 7.55
N ALA A 72 -8.36 7.96 7.18
CA ALA A 72 -8.74 9.09 6.33
C ALA A 72 -8.31 10.43 6.95
N GLU A 73 -8.58 10.64 8.24
CA GLU A 73 -8.11 11.83 8.99
C GLU A 73 -6.58 11.96 8.91
N LEU A 74 -5.85 10.86 9.08
CA LEU A 74 -4.39 10.83 9.07
C LEU A 74 -3.80 11.22 7.72
N ILE A 75 -4.36 10.71 6.62
CA ILE A 75 -3.81 10.90 5.27
C ILE A 75 -4.46 12.04 4.49
N ALA A 76 -5.55 12.64 4.99
CA ALA A 76 -6.25 13.75 4.32
C ALA A 76 -5.36 14.91 3.86
N PRO A 77 -4.25 15.27 4.56
CA PRO A 77 -3.31 16.30 4.10
C PRO A 77 -2.40 15.87 2.93
N TYR A 78 -2.36 14.58 2.61
CA TYR A 78 -1.42 13.97 1.64
C TYR A 78 -2.13 13.20 0.51
N CYS A 79 -3.46 13.19 0.48
CA CYS A 79 -4.24 12.37 -0.46
C CYS A 79 -3.96 12.66 -1.93
N ASP A 80 -3.67 13.93 -2.24
CA ASP A 80 -3.31 14.39 -3.57
C ASP A 80 -1.97 13.84 -4.05
N LEU A 81 -1.11 13.35 -3.15
CA LEU A 81 0.16 12.68 -3.47
C LEU A 81 0.00 11.17 -3.73
N ILE A 82 -1.10 10.56 -3.26
CA ILE A 82 -1.28 9.11 -3.29
C ILE A 82 -2.01 8.69 -4.57
N ASP A 83 -1.28 8.04 -5.47
CA ASP A 83 -1.80 7.59 -6.77
C ASP A 83 -2.43 6.21 -6.75
N LEU A 84 -2.05 5.38 -5.78
CA LEU A 84 -2.50 3.99 -5.69
C LEU A 84 -2.80 3.59 -4.24
N TYR A 85 -3.96 2.98 -4.06
CA TYR A 85 -4.37 2.25 -2.87
C TYR A 85 -4.56 0.78 -3.25
N GLY A 86 -3.51 -0.02 -3.13
CA GLY A 86 -3.51 -1.45 -3.42
C GLY A 86 -4.05 -2.28 -2.26
N LEU A 87 -4.35 -3.54 -2.55
CA LEU A 87 -4.84 -4.52 -1.57
C LEU A 87 -3.70 -5.44 -1.14
N GLY A 88 -3.64 -5.78 0.15
CA GLY A 88 -2.80 -6.84 0.66
C GLY A 88 -3.59 -8.04 1.16
N ASN A 89 -2.92 -8.99 1.80
CA ASN A 89 -3.61 -10.18 2.30
C ASN A 89 -4.53 -9.85 3.48
N HIS A 90 -4.26 -8.77 4.22
CA HIS A 90 -5.13 -8.32 5.30
C HIS A 90 -6.46 -7.79 4.76
N GLU A 91 -6.44 -6.88 3.78
CA GLU A 91 -7.68 -6.40 3.16
C GLU A 91 -8.41 -7.48 2.37
N VAL A 92 -7.70 -8.32 1.63
CA VAL A 92 -8.31 -9.40 0.84
C VAL A 92 -8.99 -10.43 1.73
N ALA A 93 -8.40 -10.78 2.88
CA ALA A 93 -9.02 -11.71 3.81
C ALA A 93 -10.34 -11.16 4.36
N LEU A 94 -10.35 -9.90 4.82
CA LEU A 94 -11.56 -9.26 5.32
C LEU A 94 -12.62 -9.12 4.22
N TRP A 95 -12.22 -8.74 3.00
CA TRP A 95 -13.15 -8.64 1.88
C TRP A 95 -13.76 -10.00 1.54
N ARG A 96 -12.95 -11.07 1.50
CA ARG A 96 -13.45 -12.43 1.18
C ARG A 96 -14.36 -13.01 2.25
N HIS A 97 -14.05 -12.81 3.52
CA HIS A 97 -14.79 -13.45 4.61
C HIS A 97 -15.99 -12.63 5.09
N ASN A 98 -15.91 -11.30 4.99
CA ASN A 98 -16.91 -10.41 5.56
C ASN A 98 -17.53 -9.46 4.52
N GLY A 99 -17.06 -9.46 3.27
CA GLY A 99 -17.59 -8.59 2.21
C GLY A 99 -17.17 -7.12 2.34
N ILE A 100 -16.22 -6.81 3.22
CA ILE A 100 -15.84 -5.42 3.53
C ILE A 100 -14.57 -5.03 2.77
N ASN A 101 -14.71 -4.10 1.82
CA ASN A 101 -13.59 -3.50 1.11
C ASN A 101 -13.15 -2.19 1.80
N LEU A 102 -12.16 -2.28 2.69
CA LEU A 102 -11.65 -1.12 3.44
C LEU A 102 -11.04 -0.04 2.55
N VAL A 103 -10.32 -0.43 1.49
CA VAL A 103 -9.71 0.53 0.55
C VAL A 103 -10.79 1.28 -0.22
N GLY A 104 -11.81 0.57 -0.71
CA GLY A 104 -12.96 1.19 -1.38
C GLY A 104 -13.69 2.17 -0.45
N LEU A 105 -13.91 1.79 0.80
CA LEU A 105 -14.54 2.66 1.82
C LEU A 105 -13.69 3.90 2.13
N LEU A 106 -12.38 3.74 2.30
CA LEU A 106 -11.44 4.85 2.49
C LEU A 106 -11.50 5.85 1.35
N ARG A 107 -11.42 5.35 0.11
CA ARG A 107 -11.46 6.21 -1.08
C ARG A 107 -12.81 6.91 -1.22
N MET A 108 -13.90 6.22 -0.94
CA MET A 108 -15.24 6.82 -0.93
C MET A 108 -15.31 7.98 0.07
N LEU A 109 -14.87 7.76 1.30
CA LEU A 109 -14.88 8.78 2.35
C LEU A 109 -14.04 10.01 1.97
N LEU A 110 -12.82 9.80 1.47
CA LEU A 110 -11.95 10.90 1.04
C LEU A 110 -12.54 11.70 -0.14
N LYS A 111 -13.17 11.02 -1.11
CA LYS A 111 -13.87 11.69 -2.22
C LYS A 111 -15.05 12.50 -1.74
N GLN A 112 -15.83 12.00 -0.78
CA GLN A 112 -16.94 12.74 -0.17
C GLN A 112 -16.46 14.02 0.55
N GLN A 113 -15.21 14.05 1.03
CA GLN A 113 -14.56 15.24 1.59
C GLN A 113 -13.97 16.18 0.53
N GLY A 114 -14.24 15.94 -0.77
CA GLY A 114 -13.76 16.77 -1.87
C GLY A 114 -12.28 16.60 -2.19
N LYS A 115 -11.64 15.52 -1.72
CA LYS A 115 -10.22 15.25 -2.01
C LYS A 115 -10.04 14.63 -3.39
N TYR A 116 -8.92 14.94 -4.04
CA TYR A 116 -8.41 14.08 -5.11
C TYR A 116 -7.94 12.76 -4.48
N VAL A 117 -8.34 11.66 -5.07
CA VAL A 117 -8.03 10.32 -4.55
C VAL A 117 -7.59 9.44 -5.71
N GLY A 118 -6.40 8.86 -5.58
CA GLY A 118 -5.83 7.91 -6.54
C GLY A 118 -6.68 6.66 -6.80
N PHE A 119 -6.12 5.77 -7.60
CA PHE A 119 -6.78 4.54 -8.02
C PHE A 119 -6.82 3.50 -6.92
N GLU A 120 -7.87 2.70 -6.93
CA GLU A 120 -7.89 1.45 -6.18
C GLU A 120 -7.21 0.38 -7.02
N GLY A 121 -6.17 -0.21 -6.46
CA GLY A 121 -5.40 -1.28 -7.06
C GLY A 121 -5.81 -2.64 -6.52
N GLY A 122 -5.58 -3.68 -7.31
CA GLY A 122 -5.69 -5.05 -6.82
C GLY A 122 -4.52 -5.44 -5.92
N TYR A 123 -4.39 -6.75 -5.70
CA TYR A 123 -3.24 -7.34 -5.00
C TYR A 123 -1.92 -7.20 -5.78
N MET A 124 -2.03 -7.13 -7.10
CA MET A 124 -0.96 -6.82 -8.03
C MET A 124 -1.51 -6.02 -9.20
N GLY A 125 -0.62 -5.35 -9.90
CA GLY A 125 -0.95 -4.64 -11.12
C GLY A 125 0.25 -3.90 -11.67
N TYR A 126 -0.01 -3.09 -12.68
CA TYR A 126 1.00 -2.22 -13.23
C TYR A 126 0.46 -0.80 -13.33
N MET A 127 1.39 0.15 -13.31
CA MET A 127 1.12 1.54 -13.60
C MET A 127 2.27 2.11 -14.42
N PHE A 128 2.01 3.23 -15.08
CA PHE A 128 3.05 3.93 -15.80
C PHE A 128 2.91 5.43 -15.59
N TYR A 129 4.05 6.08 -15.43
CA TYR A 129 4.15 7.53 -15.46
C TYR A 129 4.69 7.95 -16.82
N ILE A 130 4.10 9.00 -17.39
CA ILE A 130 4.58 9.61 -18.62
C ILE A 130 5.09 11.00 -18.24
N PHE A 131 6.39 11.20 -18.42
CA PHE A 131 7.06 12.47 -18.17
C PHE A 131 7.25 13.18 -19.51
N GLU A 132 6.72 14.39 -19.64
CA GLU A 132 7.06 15.26 -20.76
C GLU A 132 8.42 15.91 -20.48
N LEU A 133 9.44 15.54 -21.26
CA LEU A 133 10.79 16.11 -21.16
C LEU A 133 10.94 17.33 -22.08
N SER A 134 10.22 17.34 -23.19
CA SER A 134 10.06 18.48 -24.10
C SER A 134 8.81 18.26 -24.98
N ARG A 135 8.42 19.29 -25.73
CA ARG A 135 7.22 19.31 -26.61
C ARG A 135 7.12 18.14 -27.62
N LYS A 136 8.20 17.40 -27.87
CA LYS A 136 8.24 16.22 -28.74
C LYS A 136 8.84 14.97 -28.08
N LYS A 137 9.22 15.04 -26.80
CA LYS A 137 9.92 13.96 -26.10
C LYS A 137 9.20 13.63 -24.80
N CYS A 138 8.63 12.44 -24.75
CA CYS A 138 8.08 11.85 -23.52
C CYS A 138 8.93 10.67 -23.09
N ARG A 139 9.05 10.45 -21.78
CA ARG A 139 9.63 9.24 -21.20
C ARG A 139 8.55 8.52 -20.41
N ARG A 140 8.38 7.23 -20.70
CA ARG A 140 7.47 6.35 -19.95
C ARG A 140 8.28 5.55 -18.93
N VAL A 141 7.81 5.53 -17.68
CA VAL A 141 8.35 4.67 -16.63
C VAL A 141 7.27 3.65 -16.28
N ASN A 142 7.55 2.37 -16.54
CA ASN A 142 6.65 1.25 -16.24
C ASN A 142 6.98 0.69 -14.86
N ILE A 143 5.96 0.59 -14.02
CA ILE A 143 6.07 0.10 -12.66
C ILE A 143 5.18 -1.13 -12.52
N LEU A 144 5.77 -2.26 -12.14
CA LEU A 144 5.03 -3.41 -11.65
C LEU A 144 4.93 -3.31 -10.13
N TYR A 145 3.73 -3.47 -9.58
CA TYR A 145 3.56 -3.64 -8.14
C TYR A 145 2.89 -4.98 -7.82
N HIS A 146 3.31 -5.57 -6.72
CA HIS A 146 2.74 -6.80 -6.20
C HIS A 146 2.89 -6.77 -4.68
N HIS A 147 1.79 -6.92 -3.94
CA HIS A 147 1.81 -6.84 -2.48
C HIS A 147 2.76 -7.87 -1.84
N GLY A 148 2.96 -9.01 -2.50
CA GLY A 148 3.97 -10.01 -2.11
C GLY A 148 3.32 -11.20 -1.43
N THR A 149 3.78 -12.42 -1.71
CA THR A 149 3.20 -13.61 -1.09
C THR A 149 3.59 -13.68 0.39
N GLY A 150 2.60 -13.90 1.27
CA GLY A 150 2.66 -13.92 2.74
C GLY A 150 3.68 -14.87 3.41
N THR A 151 4.50 -15.55 2.61
CA THR A 151 5.58 -16.42 3.08
C THR A 151 6.87 -15.64 3.06
N SER A 152 7.41 -15.41 4.27
CA SER A 152 8.77 -14.90 4.46
C SER A 152 9.71 -15.82 3.68
N ALA A 153 10.25 -15.31 2.57
CA ALA A 153 11.18 -16.06 1.74
C ALA A 153 12.56 -16.07 2.42
N VAL A 154 12.66 -16.70 3.60
CA VAL A 154 13.84 -16.67 4.48
C VAL A 154 15.09 -17.14 3.71
N VAL A 155 14.91 -18.12 2.81
CA VAL A 155 16.02 -18.71 2.03
C VAL A 155 16.30 -17.92 0.75
N THR A 156 15.28 -17.52 -0.01
CA THR A 156 15.47 -16.92 -1.35
C THR A 156 15.44 -15.40 -1.35
N LYS A 157 15.16 -14.74 -0.21
CA LYS A 157 15.00 -13.28 -0.07
C LYS A 157 14.05 -12.66 -1.10
N GLY A 158 13.06 -13.42 -1.59
CA GLY A 158 12.13 -12.96 -2.61
C GLY A 158 12.69 -12.97 -4.05
N MET A 159 13.89 -13.50 -4.28
CA MET A 159 14.53 -13.51 -5.60
C MET A 159 13.72 -14.24 -6.68
N ILE A 160 12.86 -15.19 -6.32
CA ILE A 160 11.98 -15.87 -7.29
C ILE A 160 10.99 -14.88 -7.90
N ASP A 161 10.38 -14.03 -7.09
CA ASP A 161 9.41 -13.03 -7.56
C ASP A 161 10.10 -11.99 -8.43
N ILE A 162 11.33 -11.59 -8.04
CA ILE A 162 12.18 -10.68 -8.83
C ILE A 162 12.56 -11.33 -10.18
N ASN A 163 13.04 -12.57 -10.19
CA ASN A 163 13.42 -13.27 -11.42
C ASN A 163 12.26 -13.42 -12.40
N ARG A 164 11.03 -13.64 -11.91
CA ARG A 164 9.83 -13.66 -12.75
C ARG A 164 9.53 -12.28 -13.34
N ALA A 165 9.70 -11.24 -12.53
CA ALA A 165 9.44 -9.87 -12.94
C ALA A 165 10.45 -9.37 -13.99
N LEU A 166 11.72 -9.77 -13.86
CA LEU A 166 12.81 -9.47 -14.81
C LEU A 166 12.56 -10.02 -16.23
N GLN A 167 11.63 -10.96 -16.42
CA GLN A 167 11.29 -11.49 -17.75
C GLN A 167 10.53 -10.49 -18.63
N TYR A 168 10.16 -9.33 -18.09
CA TYR A 168 9.31 -8.34 -18.75
C TYR A 168 9.92 -6.93 -18.65
N PRO A 169 9.61 -6.01 -19.60
CA PRO A 169 10.25 -4.69 -19.71
C PRO A 169 9.69 -3.66 -18.71
N TRP A 170 9.79 -3.98 -17.41
CA TRP A 170 9.47 -3.06 -16.32
C TRP A 170 10.70 -2.22 -15.98
N HIS A 171 10.48 -0.96 -15.59
CA HIS A 171 11.56 -0.07 -15.16
C HIS A 171 11.74 -0.09 -13.65
N VAL A 172 10.64 -0.30 -12.91
CA VAL A 172 10.64 -0.38 -11.45
C VAL A 172 9.75 -1.55 -11.01
N PHE A 173 10.23 -2.28 -10.01
CA PHE A 173 9.50 -3.36 -9.36
C PHE A 173 9.24 -3.01 -7.90
N LEU A 174 7.99 -3.04 -7.48
CA LEU A 174 7.60 -2.77 -6.10
C LEU A 174 6.94 -4.02 -5.50
N PHE A 175 7.69 -4.70 -4.63
CA PHE A 175 7.20 -5.86 -3.89
C PHE A 175 7.00 -5.49 -2.42
N GLY A 176 5.75 -5.57 -1.96
CA GLY A 176 5.45 -5.52 -0.53
C GLY A 176 5.85 -6.82 0.16
N HIS A 177 5.68 -6.89 1.48
CA HIS A 177 5.82 -8.11 2.29
C HIS A 177 7.20 -8.79 2.26
N LYS A 178 8.16 -8.25 1.49
CA LYS A 178 9.52 -8.80 1.36
C LYS A 178 10.53 -8.09 2.26
N HIS A 179 10.21 -6.95 2.88
CA HIS A 179 11.07 -6.20 3.82
C HIS A 179 12.56 -6.03 3.40
N PHE A 180 12.86 -6.09 2.09
CA PHE A 180 14.20 -5.90 1.54
C PHE A 180 14.14 -4.89 0.39
N LYS A 181 15.18 -4.07 0.25
CA LYS A 181 15.36 -3.14 -0.87
C LYS A 181 16.56 -3.61 -1.70
N ILE A 182 16.32 -3.85 -2.98
CA ILE A 182 17.37 -4.17 -3.96
C ILE A 182 17.31 -3.09 -5.04
N ALA A 183 18.46 -2.50 -5.36
CA ALA A 183 18.61 -1.59 -6.48
C ALA A 183 19.58 -2.24 -7.47
N ASP A 184 19.12 -2.44 -8.70
CA ASP A 184 19.95 -2.88 -9.82
C ASP A 184 19.96 -1.79 -10.89
N ALA A 185 21.16 -1.34 -11.25
CA ALA A 185 21.39 -0.27 -12.23
C ALA A 185 21.92 -0.82 -13.57
N SER A 186 22.10 -2.14 -13.69
CA SER A 186 22.74 -2.76 -14.86
C SER A 186 21.96 -2.58 -16.17
N HIS A 187 20.66 -2.29 -16.11
CA HIS A 187 19.80 -2.04 -17.27
C HIS A 187 19.62 -0.55 -17.64
N LEU A 188 20.22 0.39 -16.89
CA LEU A 188 20.10 1.83 -17.16
C LEU A 188 21.17 2.37 -18.13
N ILE A 189 22.09 1.51 -18.59
CA ILE A 189 23.15 1.83 -19.53
C ILE A 189 22.93 1.01 -20.82
N GLN A 190 21.89 1.34 -21.58
CA GLN A 190 21.79 1.06 -23.02
C GLN A 190 21.08 2.22 -23.71
#